data_AF-A0A249LDI3-F1
#
_entry.id   AF-A0A249LDI3-F1
#
_cell.length_a   1.000
_cell.length_b   1.000
_cell.length_c   1.000
_cell.angle_alpha   90.00
_cell.angle_beta   90.00
_cell.angle_gamma   90.00
#
_symmetry.space_group_name_H-M   'P 1'
#
loop_
_entity.id
_entity.type
_entity.pdbx_description
1 polymer ?
#
loop_
_entity_poly.entity_id
_entity_poly.type
_entity_poly.pdbx_seq_one_letter_code
_entity_poly.pdbx_strand_id
1 'polypeptide(L)'
;MSIYFVAGGARSGKSRKGEELALTLSGASKPIFIATAEAVDDEMTKRIQKHQNDRGDAFSLVEEPKNLSKALKEIDTHATVLVDCLTLWLSNNMMGEGSDSNESVIAAARARKGATIFISNEVGEGIVPMHPVSREFRDLSGIMNQQFAQAAEKVYFMKFGIAQELK
;
A
#
# COMPACT_ATOMS: atom_id res chain seq x y z
N MET A 1 0.19 -11.05 15.12
CA MET A 1 -0.17 -9.69 14.67
C MET A 1 0.91 -9.29 13.69
N SER A 2 0.60 -9.17 12.41
CA SER A 2 1.68 -9.09 11.41
C SER A 2 1.37 -8.03 10.35
N ILE A 3 1.90 -6.84 10.59
CA ILE A 3 1.98 -5.79 9.58
C ILE A 3 3.23 -6.05 8.75
N TYR A 4 3.11 -6.01 7.43
CA TYR A 4 4.24 -6.11 6.50
C TYR A 4 4.31 -4.84 5.68
N PHE A 5 5.51 -4.36 5.41
CA PHE A 5 5.73 -3.17 4.61
C PHE A 5 6.64 -3.50 3.43
N VAL A 6 6.20 -3.18 2.21
CA VAL A 6 6.97 -3.39 0.98
C VAL A 6 7.11 -2.04 0.27
N ALA A 7 8.34 -1.56 0.16
CA ALA A 7 8.67 -0.31 -0.48
C ALA A 7 9.63 -0.50 -1.66
N GLY A 8 9.70 0.49 -2.52
CA GLY A 8 10.67 0.55 -3.62
C GLY A 8 10.26 1.53 -4.70
N GLY A 9 11.16 1.79 -5.65
CA GLY A 9 10.90 2.72 -6.75
C GLY A 9 9.76 2.29 -7.67
N ALA A 10 9.40 3.15 -8.63
CA ALA A 10 8.47 2.80 -9.69
C ALA A 10 8.98 1.59 -10.49
N ARG A 11 8.07 0.66 -10.85
CA ARG A 11 8.40 -0.57 -11.60
C ARG A 11 9.47 -1.48 -10.97
N SER A 12 9.72 -1.37 -9.67
CA SER A 12 10.69 -2.19 -8.92
C SER A 12 10.24 -3.64 -8.66
N GLY A 13 8.97 -3.97 -8.90
CA GLY A 13 8.38 -5.29 -8.60
C GLY A 13 7.66 -5.39 -7.25
N LYS A 14 7.50 -4.28 -6.51
CA LYS A 14 6.86 -4.27 -5.18
C LYS A 14 5.42 -4.79 -5.11
N SER A 15 4.57 -4.46 -6.08
CA SER A 15 3.18 -4.95 -6.08
C SER A 15 3.15 -6.48 -6.21
N ARG A 16 3.94 -7.06 -7.13
CA ARG A 16 4.09 -8.50 -7.27
C ARG A 16 4.58 -9.17 -5.98
N LYS A 17 5.61 -8.60 -5.34
CA LYS A 17 6.09 -9.13 -4.05
C LYS A 17 5.02 -9.07 -2.96
N GLY A 18 4.23 -8.00 -2.94
CA GLY A 18 3.08 -7.85 -2.04
C GLY A 18 2.01 -8.90 -2.26
N GLU A 19 1.65 -9.15 -3.52
CA GLU A 19 0.67 -10.16 -3.91
C GLU A 19 1.14 -11.58 -3.55
N GLU A 20 2.40 -11.93 -3.85
CA GLU A 20 3.02 -13.21 -3.47
C GLU A 20 3.01 -13.41 -1.94
N LEU A 21 3.33 -12.36 -1.18
CA LEU A 21 3.29 -12.38 0.27
C LEU A 21 1.86 -12.55 0.81
N ALA A 22 0.89 -11.85 0.23
CA ALA A 22 -0.51 -11.95 0.61
C ALA A 22 -1.07 -13.36 0.38
N LEU A 23 -0.79 -13.97 -0.77
CA LEU A 23 -1.19 -15.34 -1.09
C LEU A 23 -0.54 -16.37 -0.16
N THR A 24 0.73 -16.16 0.18
CA THR A 24 1.44 -17.04 1.12
C THR A 24 0.82 -16.96 2.53
N LEU A 25 0.52 -15.75 3.00
CA LEU A 25 0.00 -15.52 4.35
C LEU A 25 -1.49 -15.82 4.51
N SER A 26 -2.27 -15.79 3.42
CA SER A 26 -3.69 -16.14 3.44
C SER A 26 -3.94 -17.64 3.48
N GLY A 27 -2.94 -18.46 3.14
CA GLY A 27 -3.07 -19.92 3.11
C GLY A 27 -4.15 -20.36 2.12
N ALA A 28 -5.15 -21.09 2.60
CA ALA A 28 -6.27 -21.54 1.78
C ALA A 28 -7.36 -20.47 1.57
N SER A 29 -7.31 -19.35 2.31
CA SER A 29 -8.28 -18.27 2.20
C SER A 29 -7.90 -17.30 1.09
N LYS A 30 -8.91 -16.69 0.47
CA LYS A 30 -8.75 -15.65 -0.56
C LYS A 30 -8.38 -14.31 0.12
N PRO A 31 -7.19 -13.72 -0.17
CA PRO A 31 -6.81 -12.42 0.37
C PRO A 31 -7.63 -11.27 -0.23
N ILE A 32 -7.69 -10.15 0.47
CA ILE A 32 -8.39 -8.94 0.03
C ILE A 32 -7.36 -7.90 -0.43
N PHE A 33 -7.57 -7.36 -1.62
CA PHE A 33 -6.82 -6.25 -2.18
C PHE A 33 -7.59 -4.95 -1.97
N ILE A 34 -6.98 -3.98 -1.30
CA ILE A 34 -7.48 -2.62 -1.19
C ILE A 34 -6.73 -1.75 -2.20
N ALA A 35 -7.46 -1.31 -3.24
CA ALA A 35 -6.96 -0.36 -4.21
C ALA A 35 -7.18 1.06 -3.71
N THR A 36 -6.11 1.85 -3.63
CA THR A 36 -6.18 3.25 -3.19
C THR A 36 -6.06 4.24 -4.35
N ALA A 37 -5.88 3.73 -5.56
CA ALA A 37 -5.85 4.55 -6.78
C ALA A 37 -7.27 4.96 -7.15
N GLU A 38 -7.45 6.24 -7.51
CA GLU A 38 -8.63 6.68 -8.26
C GLU A 38 -8.33 6.59 -9.75
N ALA A 39 -9.31 6.14 -10.54
CA ALA A 39 -9.23 6.16 -11.99
C ALA A 39 -9.45 7.59 -12.51
N VAL A 40 -8.49 8.48 -12.27
CA VAL A 40 -8.55 9.89 -12.70
C VAL A 40 -8.13 10.09 -14.17
N ASP A 41 -7.52 9.09 -14.80
CA ASP A 41 -7.19 9.10 -16.22
C ASP A 41 -7.33 7.71 -16.91
N ASP A 42 -7.37 7.73 -18.24
CA ASP A 42 -7.52 6.53 -19.08
C ASP A 42 -6.32 5.56 -18.96
N GLU A 43 -5.14 6.07 -18.60
CA GLU A 43 -3.95 5.23 -18.40
C GLU A 43 -4.06 4.41 -17.11
N MET A 44 -4.52 5.05 -16.03
CA MET A 44 -4.80 4.44 -14.74
C MET A 44 -5.94 3.43 -14.87
N THR A 45 -6.98 3.76 -15.63
CA THR A 45 -8.10 2.85 -15.93
C THR A 45 -7.63 1.57 -16.62
N LYS A 46 -6.81 1.69 -17.67
CA LYS A 46 -6.22 0.54 -18.38
C LYS A 46 -5.28 -0.27 -17.47
N ARG A 47 -4.55 0.38 -16.58
CA ARG A 47 -3.69 -0.28 -15.59
C ARG A 47 -4.49 -1.06 -14.56
N ILE A 48 -5.57 -0.49 -14.03
CA ILE A 48 -6.49 -1.15 -13.10
C ILE A 48 -7.09 -2.40 -13.77
N GLN A 49 -7.63 -2.26 -14.98
CA GLN A 49 -8.21 -3.38 -15.72
C GLN A 49 -7.18 -4.49 -15.99
N LYS A 50 -5.96 -4.14 -16.40
CA LYS A 50 -4.90 -5.12 -16.58
C LYS A 50 -4.58 -5.85 -15.28
N HIS A 51 -4.46 -5.14 -14.16
CA HIS A 51 -4.19 -5.78 -12.87
C HIS A 51 -5.34 -6.64 -12.36
N GLN A 52 -6.60 -6.23 -12.60
CA GLN A 52 -7.76 -7.06 -12.31
C GLN A 52 -7.73 -8.36 -13.12
N ASN A 53 -7.41 -8.28 -14.42
CA ASN A 53 -7.29 -9.45 -15.29
C ASN A 53 -6.11 -10.36 -14.91
N ASP A 54 -4.94 -9.77 -14.59
CA ASP A 54 -3.74 -10.51 -14.20
C ASP A 54 -3.94 -11.24 -12.86
N ARG A 55 -4.72 -10.68 -11.93
CA ARG A 55 -5.07 -11.31 -10.64
C ARG A 55 -6.14 -12.39 -10.77
N GLY A 56 -7.03 -12.26 -11.76
CA GLY A 56 -8.19 -13.13 -11.89
C GLY A 56 -8.97 -13.24 -10.57
N ASP A 57 -9.28 -14.48 -10.17
CA ASP A 57 -10.00 -14.77 -8.93
C ASP A 57 -9.10 -14.91 -7.68
N ALA A 58 -7.82 -14.56 -7.74
CA ALA A 58 -6.91 -14.74 -6.62
C ALA A 58 -7.15 -13.77 -5.45
N PHE A 59 -7.76 -12.61 -5.71
CA PHE A 59 -8.05 -11.58 -4.70
C PHE A 59 -9.51 -11.14 -4.73
N SER A 60 -10.06 -10.82 -3.56
CA SER A 60 -11.28 -10.00 -3.48
C SER A 60 -10.87 -8.53 -3.53
N LEU A 61 -11.62 -7.69 -4.25
CA LEU A 61 -11.27 -6.27 -4.42
C LEU A 61 -12.14 -5.37 -3.53
N VAL A 62 -11.51 -4.40 -2.88
CA VAL A 62 -12.14 -3.26 -2.24
C VAL A 62 -11.47 -2.00 -2.80
N GLU A 63 -12.25 -1.08 -3.35
CA GLU A 63 -11.76 0.23 -3.77
C GLU A 63 -11.99 1.22 -2.63
N GLU A 64 -10.91 1.66 -1.99
CA GLU A 64 -10.96 2.65 -0.91
C GLU A 64 -9.76 3.60 -1.03
N PRO A 65 -9.93 4.75 -1.72
CA PRO A 65 -8.85 5.71 -1.93
C PRO A 65 -8.53 6.57 -0.70
N LYS A 66 -9.45 6.68 0.28
CA LYS A 66 -9.44 7.75 1.28
C LYS A 66 -9.49 7.24 2.72
N ASN A 67 -10.53 6.47 3.04
CA ASN A 67 -10.87 6.03 4.41
C ASN A 67 -10.29 4.65 4.72
N LEU A 68 -8.97 4.51 4.56
CA LEU A 68 -8.24 3.25 4.77
C LEU A 68 -8.50 2.65 6.15
N SER A 69 -8.53 3.46 7.20
CA SER A 69 -8.73 2.98 8.57
C SER A 69 -10.13 2.40 8.75
N LYS A 70 -11.14 2.95 8.07
CA LYS A 70 -12.51 2.43 8.06
C LYS A 70 -12.57 1.10 7.32
N ALA A 71 -12.05 1.04 6.10
CA ALA A 71 -12.05 -0.20 5.32
C ALA A 71 -11.33 -1.35 6.05
N LEU A 72 -10.19 -1.06 6.69
CA LEU A 72 -9.46 -2.05 7.50
C LEU A 72 -10.26 -2.57 8.70
N LYS A 73 -11.17 -1.75 9.27
CA LYS A 73 -12.04 -2.15 10.39
C LYS A 73 -13.25 -2.97 9.94
N GLU A 74 -13.78 -2.69 8.74
CA GLU A 74 -14.97 -3.36 8.19
C GLU A 74 -14.67 -4.71 7.56
N ILE A 75 -13.45 -4.90 7.04
CA ILE A 75 -12.99 -6.19 6.53
C ILE A 75 -12.85 -7.20 7.67
N ASP A 76 -13.22 -8.47 7.42
CA ASP A 76 -13.01 -9.59 8.36
C ASP A 76 -11.63 -9.53 9.01
N THR A 77 -11.60 -9.53 10.34
CA THR A 77 -10.39 -9.35 11.13
C THR A 77 -9.33 -10.43 10.87
N HIS A 78 -9.70 -11.64 10.42
CA HIS A 78 -8.77 -12.73 10.13
C HIS A 78 -8.29 -12.74 8.67
N ALA A 79 -8.94 -12.00 7.78
CA ALA A 79 -8.53 -11.95 6.37
C ALA A 79 -7.15 -11.30 6.22
N THR A 80 -6.35 -11.85 5.31
CA THR A 80 -5.11 -11.21 4.86
C THR A 80 -5.45 -10.08 3.89
N VAL A 81 -4.89 -8.90 4.13
CA VAL A 81 -5.17 -7.68 3.36
C VAL A 81 -3.89 -7.16 2.73
N LEU A 82 -3.96 -6.79 1.45
CA LEU A 82 -2.92 -6.08 0.73
C LEU A 82 -3.43 -4.71 0.32
N VAL A 83 -2.72 -3.64 0.68
CA VAL A 83 -3.04 -2.25 0.36
C VAL A 83 -2.03 -1.71 -0.64
N ASP A 84 -2.48 -1.30 -1.83
CA ASP A 84 -1.63 -0.73 -2.90
C ASP A 84 -2.26 0.58 -3.43
N CYS A 85 -1.67 1.75 -3.18
CA CYS A 85 -0.50 2.01 -2.33
C CYS A 85 -0.65 3.25 -1.45
N LEU A 86 0.10 3.23 -0.35
CA LEU A 86 0.13 4.32 0.62
C LEU A 86 0.49 5.67 0.01
N THR A 87 1.32 5.73 -1.03
CA THR A 87 1.65 7.01 -1.68
C THR A 87 0.50 7.62 -2.47
N LEU A 88 -0.39 6.80 -3.03
CA LEU A 88 -1.61 7.32 -3.67
C LEU A 88 -2.62 7.75 -2.62
N TRP A 89 -2.77 6.96 -1.56
CA TRP A 89 -3.59 7.35 -0.40
C TRP A 89 -3.11 8.69 0.21
N LEU A 90 -1.79 8.87 0.40
CA LEU A 90 -1.22 10.13 0.86
C LEU A 90 -1.54 11.29 -0.09
N SER A 91 -1.43 11.08 -1.40
CA SER A 91 -1.79 12.08 -2.40
C SER A 91 -3.26 12.51 -2.27
N ASN A 92 -4.17 11.55 -2.08
CA ASN A 92 -5.60 11.84 -1.88
C ASN A 92 -5.85 12.64 -0.59
N ASN A 93 -5.13 12.32 0.49
CA ASN A 93 -5.19 13.09 1.74
C ASN A 93 -4.68 14.53 1.56
N MET A 94 -3.58 14.72 0.82
CA MET A 94 -3.02 16.06 0.54
C MET A 94 -3.98 16.93 -0.29
N MET A 95 -4.81 16.31 -1.14
CA MET A 95 -5.85 17.02 -1.91
C MET A 95 -7.08 17.37 -1.07
N GLY A 96 -7.08 17.07 0.24
CA GLY A 96 -8.15 17.39 1.17
C GLY A 96 -9.33 16.41 1.14
N GLU A 97 -9.14 15.24 0.52
CA GLU A 97 -10.23 14.30 0.27
C GLU A 97 -10.28 13.14 1.27
N GLY A 98 -9.26 12.99 2.11
CA GLY A 98 -9.20 11.98 3.18
C GLY A 98 -8.97 12.61 4.56
N SER A 99 -9.41 11.90 5.61
CA SER A 99 -9.29 12.35 7.01
C SER A 99 -8.40 11.46 7.88
N ASP A 100 -7.89 10.36 7.32
CA ASP A 100 -7.05 9.43 8.06
C ASP A 100 -5.63 9.97 8.26
N SER A 101 -5.09 9.75 9.47
CA SER A 101 -3.67 9.92 9.75
C SER A 101 -2.94 8.59 9.56
N ASN A 102 -1.61 8.64 9.46
CA ASN A 102 -0.80 7.42 9.43
C ASN A 102 -1.06 6.56 10.68
N GLU A 103 -1.18 7.19 11.85
CA GLU A 103 -1.47 6.53 13.12
C GLU A 103 -2.86 5.88 13.13
N SER A 104 -3.89 6.50 12.54
CA SER A 104 -5.23 5.91 12.48
C SER A 104 -5.24 4.63 11.62
N VAL A 105 -4.55 4.63 10.49
CA VAL A 105 -4.41 3.48 9.59
C VAL A 105 -3.59 2.37 10.26
N ILE A 106 -2.45 2.72 10.87
CA ILE A 106 -1.61 1.77 11.59
C ILE A 106 -2.37 1.15 12.78
N ALA A 107 -3.13 1.95 13.53
CA ALA A 107 -3.94 1.45 14.64
C ALA A 107 -5.04 0.49 14.15
N ALA A 108 -5.71 0.82 13.04
CA ALA A 108 -6.68 -0.07 12.41
C ALA A 108 -6.05 -1.39 11.98
N ALA A 109 -4.86 -1.35 11.35
CA ALA A 109 -4.13 -2.55 10.96
C ALA A 109 -3.70 -3.40 12.17
N ARG A 110 -3.26 -2.78 13.26
CA ARG A 110 -2.86 -3.47 14.50
C ARG A 110 -4.03 -4.16 15.21
N ALA A 111 -5.25 -3.64 15.06
CA ALA A 111 -6.45 -4.23 15.65
C ALA A 111 -6.92 -5.51 14.92
N ARG A 112 -6.34 -5.82 13.75
CA ARG A 112 -6.67 -7.01 12.96
C ARG A 112 -5.86 -8.23 13.41
N LYS A 113 -6.44 -9.42 13.19
CA LYS A 113 -5.78 -10.71 13.46
C LYS A 113 -5.02 -11.24 12.24
N GLY A 114 -5.57 -11.06 11.05
CA GLY A 114 -4.95 -11.39 9.76
C GLY A 114 -3.83 -10.43 9.40
N ALA A 115 -2.98 -10.85 8.46
CA ALA A 115 -1.86 -10.04 8.02
C ALA A 115 -2.34 -8.80 7.26
N THR A 116 -1.67 -7.66 7.46
CA THR A 116 -1.91 -6.44 6.67
C THR A 116 -0.61 -6.04 5.99
N ILE A 117 -0.57 -6.12 4.66
CA ILE A 117 0.57 -5.77 3.83
C ILE A 117 0.34 -4.39 3.22
N PHE A 118 1.29 -3.48 3.40
CA PHE A 118 1.24 -2.14 2.80
C PHE A 118 2.31 -1.99 1.72
N ILE A 119 1.89 -1.53 0.55
CA ILE A 119 2.79 -1.14 -0.55
C ILE A 119 3.00 0.37 -0.52
N SER A 120 4.25 0.80 -0.68
CA SER A 120 4.59 2.22 -0.83
C SER A 120 5.65 2.45 -1.90
N ASN A 121 5.64 3.62 -2.52
CA ASN A 121 6.74 4.05 -3.39
C ASN A 121 7.83 4.72 -2.55
N GLU A 122 9.08 4.43 -2.87
CA GLU A 122 10.19 5.26 -2.41
C GLU A 122 10.49 6.35 -3.44
N VAL A 123 10.45 7.61 -2.99
CA VAL A 123 10.53 8.81 -3.84
C VAL A 123 11.59 9.80 -3.35
N GLY A 124 12.29 9.49 -2.25
CA GLY A 124 13.26 10.36 -1.60
C GLY A 124 14.71 10.20 -2.08
N GLU A 125 15.06 9.13 -2.80
CA GLU A 125 16.43 8.87 -3.28
C GLU A 125 16.82 9.69 -4.54
N GLY A 126 16.02 10.69 -4.91
CA GLY A 126 16.22 11.54 -6.10
C GLY A 126 16.66 12.98 -5.79
N ILE A 127 16.66 13.83 -6.82
CA ILE A 127 16.91 15.28 -6.69
C ILE A 127 15.72 15.96 -5.99
N VAL A 128 15.99 17.08 -5.31
CA VAL A 128 14.94 17.94 -4.74
C VAL A 128 14.00 18.45 -5.84
N PRO A 129 12.68 18.19 -5.77
CA PRO A 129 11.73 18.68 -6.76
C PRO A 129 11.68 20.21 -6.84
N MET A 130 11.48 20.74 -8.05
CA MET A 130 11.36 22.19 -8.27
C MET A 130 10.04 22.76 -7.75
N HIS A 131 8.95 22.00 -7.82
CA HIS A 131 7.63 22.47 -7.41
C HIS A 131 7.40 22.28 -5.89
N PRO A 132 6.85 23.28 -5.16
CA PRO A 132 6.59 23.17 -3.72
C PRO A 132 5.79 21.93 -3.33
N VAL A 133 4.66 21.68 -4.00
CA VAL A 133 3.79 20.51 -3.71
C VAL A 133 4.53 19.17 -3.84
N SER A 134 5.47 19.08 -4.78
CA SER A 134 6.25 17.85 -4.98
C SER A 134 7.31 17.65 -3.89
N ARG A 135 7.87 18.74 -3.34
CA ARG A 135 8.77 18.66 -2.18
C ARG A 135 8.00 18.22 -0.94
N GLU A 136 6.83 18.83 -0.70
CA GLU A 136 5.96 18.47 0.42
C GLU A 136 5.53 17.01 0.34
N PHE A 137 5.07 16.54 -0.83
CA PHE A 137 4.72 15.14 -1.04
C PHE A 137 5.88 14.19 -0.76
N ARG A 138 7.09 14.52 -1.27
CA ARG A 138 8.29 13.72 -1.02
C ARG A 138 8.61 13.62 0.48
N ASP A 139 8.57 14.74 1.18
CA ASP A 139 8.92 14.81 2.59
C ASP A 139 7.87 14.08 3.46
N LEU A 140 6.57 14.28 3.19
CA LEU A 140 5.47 13.56 3.85
C LEU A 140 5.51 12.06 3.55
N SER A 141 5.80 11.66 2.31
CA SER A 141 5.95 10.24 1.94
C SER A 141 7.10 9.59 2.69
N GLY A 142 8.20 10.31 2.90
CA GLY A 142 9.33 9.83 3.71
C GLY A 142 8.96 9.62 5.18
N ILE A 143 8.20 10.56 5.76
CA ILE A 143 7.69 10.44 7.15
C ILE A 143 6.72 9.26 7.28
N MET A 144 5.79 9.13 6.33
CA MET A 144 4.85 8.01 6.26
C MET A 144 5.60 6.67 6.16
N ASN A 145 6.55 6.54 5.23
CA ASN A 145 7.33 5.31 5.04
C ASN A 145 8.06 4.91 6.33
N GLN A 146 8.63 5.87 7.07
CA GLN A 146 9.26 5.61 8.36
C GLN A 146 8.28 5.07 9.40
N GLN A 147 7.10 5.67 9.54
CA GLN A 147 6.10 5.25 10.54
C GLN A 147 5.54 3.85 10.23
N PHE A 148 5.23 3.56 8.97
CA PHE A 148 4.76 2.23 8.56
C PHE A 148 5.86 1.17 8.69
N ALA A 149 7.11 1.48 8.32
CA ALA A 149 8.24 0.57 8.50
C ALA A 149 8.52 0.27 9.99
N GLN A 150 8.40 1.28 10.86
CA GLN A 150 8.55 1.09 12.30
C GLN A 150 7.45 0.19 12.87
N ALA A 151 6.22 0.35 12.42
CA ALA A 151 5.08 -0.44 12.84
C ALA A 151 5.05 -1.86 12.27
N ALA A 152 5.73 -2.12 11.14
CA ALA A 152 5.78 -3.41 10.48
C ALA A 152 6.64 -4.43 11.23
N GLU A 153 6.24 -5.70 11.20
CA GLU A 153 7.04 -6.83 11.65
C GLU A 153 8.19 -7.08 10.68
N LYS A 154 7.89 -7.09 9.37
CA LYS A 154 8.87 -7.23 8.31
C LYS A 154 8.83 -6.06 7.33
N VAL A 155 10.01 -5.68 6.85
CA VAL A 155 10.18 -4.61 5.85
C VAL A 155 10.96 -5.14 4.67
N TYR A 156 10.38 -5.00 3.47
CA TYR A 156 11.01 -5.35 2.21
C TYR A 156 11.28 -4.10 1.38
N PHE A 157 12.49 -4.00 0.84
CA PHE A 157 12.84 -3.01 -0.16
C PHE A 157 13.10 -3.69 -1.51
N MET A 158 12.45 -3.19 -2.55
CA MET A 158 12.47 -3.80 -3.88
C MET A 158 13.38 -3.02 -4.84
N LYS A 159 14.33 -3.72 -5.47
CA LYS A 159 15.21 -3.21 -6.52
C LYS A 159 15.29 -4.22 -7.65
N PHE A 160 15.00 -3.79 -8.89
CA PHE A 160 15.12 -4.64 -10.09
C PHE A 160 14.35 -5.98 -10.01
N GLY A 161 13.22 -6.03 -9.31
CA GLY A 161 12.47 -7.26 -9.07
C GLY A 161 12.99 -8.14 -7.93
N ILE A 162 14.07 -7.74 -7.27
CA ILE A 162 14.71 -8.46 -6.17
C ILE A 162 14.28 -7.82 -4.84
N ALA A 163 13.85 -8.68 -3.90
CA ALA A 163 13.48 -8.27 -2.55
C ALA A 163 14.69 -8.32 -1.61
N GLN A 164 14.97 -7.21 -0.93
CA GLN A 164 15.87 -7.15 0.21
C GLN A 164 15.03 -7.03 1.49
N GLU A 165 15.14 -7.99 2.42
CA GLU A 165 14.55 -7.88 3.76
C GLU A 165 15.41 -6.93 4.60
N LEU A 166 14.83 -5.82 5.08
CA LEU A 166 15.49 -4.81 5.92
C LEU A 166 15.17 -5.00 7.40
N LYS A 167 14.07 -5.67 7.70
CA LYS A 167 13.56 -6.01 9.03
C LYS A 167 12.78 -7.31 8.95
#